data_AF-A0A2A2LPI7-F1
#
_entry.id   AF-A0A2A2LPI7-F1
#
_cell.length_a   1.000
_cell.length_b   1.000
_cell.length_c   1.000
_cell.angle_alpha   90.00
_cell.angle_beta   90.00
_cell.angle_gamma   90.00
#
_symmetry.space_group_name_H-M   'P 1'
#
loop_
_entity.id
_entity.type
_entity.pdbx_description
1 polymer ?
#
loop_
_entity_poly.entity_id
_entity_poly.type
_entity_poly.pdbx_seq_one_letter_code
_entity_poly.pdbx_strand_id
1 'polypeptide(L)'
;MKGEYDGILQWPFRMMVKITLIDQKPKIEDRINVSFTIDPRMLNDSAQFLHRPISERNASFGAQTFCSLEILESYMHQDAMFVKFEVFPIAEAELLGRNMEKSEKKKKQHASPVVSTNYQDYP
;
A
#
# COMPACT_ATOMS: atom_id res chain seq x y z
N MET A 1 -15.66 1.05 12.10
CA MET A 1 -17.13 1.22 12.12
C MET A 1 -17.69 0.21 13.08
N LYS A 2 -18.78 0.52 13.78
CA LYS A 2 -19.41 -0.42 14.70
C LYS A 2 -19.95 -1.63 13.92
N GLY A 3 -19.49 -2.81 14.29
CA GLY A 3 -19.90 -4.08 13.71
C GLY A 3 -20.73 -4.92 14.68
N GLU A 4 -21.57 -5.80 14.13
CA GLU A 4 -22.35 -6.78 14.91
C GLU A 4 -21.45 -7.68 15.77
N TYR A 5 -20.26 -8.02 15.27
CA TYR A 5 -19.31 -8.93 15.91
C TYR A 5 -18.25 -8.23 16.78
N ASP A 6 -18.35 -6.91 17.02
CA ASP A 6 -17.33 -6.15 17.76
C ASP A 6 -17.08 -6.68 19.18
N GLY A 7 -18.05 -7.39 19.77
CA GLY A 7 -17.93 -8.00 21.10
C GLY A 7 -16.99 -9.22 21.17
N ILE A 8 -16.69 -9.85 20.04
CA ILE A 8 -15.82 -11.04 19.95
C ILE A 8 -14.53 -10.79 19.17
N LEU A 9 -14.41 -9.65 18.48
CA LEU A 9 -13.20 -9.26 17.77
C LEU A 9 -12.10 -8.76 18.72
N GLN A 10 -10.85 -8.94 18.32
CA GLN A 10 -9.70 -8.41 19.06
C GLN A 10 -9.56 -6.91 18.83
N TRP A 11 -9.22 -6.20 19.91
CA TRP A 11 -8.98 -4.75 19.91
C TRP A 11 -7.64 -4.42 20.59
N PRO A 12 -6.90 -3.38 20.12
CA PRO A 12 -7.19 -2.55 18.95
C PRO A 12 -7.12 -3.34 17.63
N PHE A 13 -7.66 -2.76 16.56
CA PHE A 13 -7.57 -3.32 15.20
C PHE A 13 -6.11 -3.53 14.78
N ARG A 14 -5.78 -4.75 14.33
CA ARG A 14 -4.40 -5.22 14.07
C ARG A 14 -4.24 -5.88 12.70
N MET A 15 -5.01 -5.44 11.71
CA MET A 15 -4.91 -5.97 10.34
C MET A 15 -4.28 -4.92 9.43
N MET A 16 -3.41 -5.34 8.52
CA MET A 16 -2.85 -4.46 7.51
C MET A 16 -3.96 -3.98 6.58
N VAL A 17 -3.90 -2.71 6.17
CA VAL A 17 -4.84 -2.14 5.20
C VAL A 17 -4.05 -1.68 3.99
N LYS A 18 -4.27 -2.29 2.84
CA LYS A 18 -3.71 -1.85 1.57
C LYS A 18 -4.79 -1.20 0.73
N ILE A 19 -4.50 0.01 0.28
CA ILE A 19 -5.34 0.83 -0.58
C ILE A 19 -4.66 0.90 -1.94
N THR A 20 -5.37 0.56 -3.00
CA THR A 20 -4.84 0.56 -4.36
C THR A 20 -5.75 1.34 -5.29
N LEU A 21 -5.23 2.40 -5.91
CA LEU A 21 -5.84 3.07 -7.05
C LEU A 21 -5.54 2.24 -8.30
N ILE A 22 -6.61 1.82 -8.98
CA ILE A 22 -6.52 0.91 -10.11
C ILE A 22 -6.30 1.69 -11.41
N ASP A 23 -5.23 1.37 -12.13
CA ASP A 23 -5.03 1.82 -13.50
C ASP A 23 -6.00 1.06 -14.41
N GLN A 24 -6.77 1.81 -15.21
CA GLN A 24 -7.87 1.30 -16.01
C GLN A 24 -7.49 1.03 -17.48
N LYS A 25 -6.19 0.99 -17.81
CA LYS A 25 -5.75 0.62 -19.17
C LYS A 25 -6.37 -0.71 -19.63
N PRO A 26 -6.75 -0.85 -20.92
CA PRO A 26 -7.39 -2.08 -21.42
C PRO A 26 -6.53 -3.33 -21.24
N LYS A 27 -5.21 -3.19 -21.45
CA LYS A 27 -4.23 -4.24 -21.28
C LYS A 27 -3.78 -4.32 -19.82
N ILE A 28 -3.89 -5.50 -19.22
CA ILE A 28 -3.59 -5.70 -17.79
C ILE A 28 -2.10 -5.53 -17.53
N GLU A 29 -1.26 -5.97 -18.46
CA GLU A 29 0.19 -5.88 -18.43
C GLU A 29 0.72 -4.44 -18.42
N ASP A 30 -0.04 -3.49 -18.95
CA ASP A 30 0.35 -2.07 -19.03
C ASP A 30 -0.13 -1.26 -17.80
N ARG A 31 -0.92 -1.88 -16.92
CA ARG A 31 -1.49 -1.24 -15.73
C ARG A 31 -0.43 -1.04 -14.68
N ILE A 32 -0.28 0.20 -14.23
CA ILE A 32 0.62 0.56 -13.14
C ILE A 32 -0.25 1.12 -12.02
N ASN A 33 -0.64 0.28 -11.07
CA ASN A 33 -1.48 0.71 -9.95
C ASN A 33 -0.69 1.50 -8.92
N VAL A 34 -1.28 2.52 -8.31
CA VAL A 34 -0.72 3.20 -7.13
C VAL A 34 -1.22 2.47 -5.89
N SER A 35 -0.31 1.98 -5.05
CA SER A 35 -0.67 1.28 -3.81
C SER A 35 -0.01 1.89 -2.59
N PHE A 36 -0.76 1.97 -1.50
CA PHE A 36 -0.27 2.39 -0.18
C PHE A 36 -0.75 1.38 0.85
N THR A 37 0.17 0.93 1.71
CA THR A 37 -0.14 -0.04 2.76
C THR A 37 0.08 0.60 4.12
N ILE A 38 -0.94 0.53 4.97
CA ILE A 38 -0.95 1.06 6.32
C ILE A 38 -0.73 -0.10 7.29
N ASP A 39 0.31 0.03 8.10
CA ASP A 39 0.50 -0.78 9.30
C ASP A 39 -0.17 -0.06 10.49
N PRO A 40 -1.26 -0.61 11.07
CA PRO A 40 -1.94 0.02 12.20
C PRO A 40 -1.04 0.18 13.43
N ARG A 41 0.04 -0.62 13.55
CA ARG A 41 1.01 -0.52 14.65
C ARG A 41 1.81 0.78 14.61
N MET A 42 1.91 1.42 13.45
CA MET A 42 2.69 2.64 13.23
C MET A 42 1.88 3.92 13.48
N LEU A 43 0.58 3.81 13.73
CA LEU A 43 -0.27 4.97 14.01
C LEU A 43 -0.06 5.45 15.45
N ASN A 44 0.41 6.69 15.59
CA ASN A 44 0.45 7.42 16.85
C ASN A 44 -0.97 7.74 17.33
N ASP A 45 -1.20 7.67 18.65
CA ASP A 45 -2.51 7.89 19.28
C ASP A 45 -3.63 7.03 18.65
N SER A 46 -3.43 5.71 18.66
CA SER A 46 -4.27 4.72 18.00
C SER A 46 -5.68 4.56 18.57
N ALA A 47 -6.00 5.17 19.72
CA ALA A 47 -7.25 4.94 20.42
C ALA A 47 -8.47 5.44 19.61
N GLN A 48 -8.40 6.66 19.08
CA GLN A 48 -9.51 7.26 18.33
C GLN A 48 -9.79 6.58 16.97
N PHE A 49 -8.79 5.88 16.42
CA PHE A 49 -8.85 5.26 15.10
C PHE A 49 -9.13 3.75 15.17
N LEU A 50 -8.41 3.05 16.05
CA LEU A 50 -8.27 1.59 16.01
C LEU A 50 -8.94 0.87 17.18
N HIS A 51 -9.39 1.57 18.23
CA HIS A 51 -10.11 0.90 19.32
C HIS A 51 -11.52 0.49 18.90
N ARG A 52 -12.15 -0.31 19.77
CA ARG A 52 -13.54 -0.73 19.57
C ARG A 52 -14.45 0.49 19.39
N PRO A 53 -15.24 0.55 18.31
CA PRO A 53 -16.21 1.62 18.10
C PRO A 53 -17.24 1.70 19.22
N ILE A 54 -17.40 2.89 19.78
CA ILE A 54 -18.45 3.22 20.74
C ILE A 54 -19.65 3.84 20.00
N SER A 55 -19.36 4.75 19.07
CA SER A 55 -20.30 5.33 18.10
C SER A 55 -20.30 4.54 16.79
N GLU A 56 -21.13 4.96 15.82
CA GLU A 56 -21.22 4.35 14.49
C GLU A 56 -19.86 4.25 13.77
N ARG A 57 -18.98 5.24 13.96
CA ARG A 57 -17.68 5.32 13.27
C ARG A 57 -16.59 5.84 14.21
N ASN A 58 -15.41 5.21 14.11
CA ASN A 58 -14.17 5.74 14.65
C ASN A 58 -13.68 6.91 13.79
N ALA A 59 -12.66 7.62 14.27
CA ALA A 59 -11.90 8.54 13.45
C ALA A 59 -11.24 7.79 12.27
N SER A 60 -11.08 8.49 11.14
CA SER A 60 -10.47 7.94 9.93
C SER A 60 -8.95 8.06 9.95
N PHE A 61 -8.27 7.08 9.35
CA PHE A 61 -6.83 7.10 9.10
C PHE A 61 -6.55 6.75 7.63
N GLY A 62 -5.39 7.14 7.11
CA GLY A 62 -5.07 6.99 5.69
C GLY A 62 -3.73 7.61 5.29
N ALA A 63 -3.56 7.86 4.00
CA ALA A 63 -2.45 8.67 3.45
C ALA A 63 -2.99 10.03 3.00
N GLN A 64 -2.50 11.11 3.61
CA GLN A 64 -2.84 12.48 3.17
C GLN A 64 -2.33 12.77 1.76
N THR A 65 -1.19 12.20 1.38
CA THR A 65 -0.54 12.38 0.06
C THR A 65 -0.50 11.06 -0.70
N PHE A 66 -1.68 10.46 -0.95
CA PHE A 66 -1.78 9.15 -1.60
C PHE A 66 -1.38 9.14 -3.08
N CYS A 67 -1.85 10.12 -3.87
CA CYS A 67 -1.58 10.25 -5.29
C CYS A 67 -1.54 11.74 -5.67
N SER A 68 -0.63 12.14 -6.57
CA SER A 68 -0.62 13.53 -7.05
C SER A 68 -1.84 13.77 -7.96
N LEU A 69 -2.42 14.97 -7.87
CA LEU A 69 -3.55 15.33 -8.72
C LEU A 69 -3.18 15.33 -10.21
N GLU A 70 -1.93 15.68 -10.53
CA GLU A 70 -1.39 15.69 -11.89
C GLU A 70 -1.49 14.33 -12.58
N ILE A 71 -1.26 13.24 -11.85
CA ILE A 71 -1.35 11.90 -12.44
C ILE A 71 -2.71 11.25 -12.24
N LEU A 72 -3.54 11.73 -11.29
CA LEU A 72 -4.83 11.14 -10.95
C LEU A 72 -5.77 11.04 -12.15
N GLU A 73 -5.72 12.01 -13.06
CA GLU A 73 -6.52 12.02 -14.29
C GLU A 73 -6.28 10.79 -15.17
N SER A 74 -5.05 10.27 -15.20
CA SER A 74 -4.70 9.07 -15.97
C SER A 74 -5.32 7.77 -15.40
N TYR A 75 -5.83 7.81 -14.17
CA TYR A 75 -6.51 6.69 -13.51
C TYR A 75 -8.03 6.78 -13.63
N MET A 76 -8.56 7.84 -14.26
CA MET A 76 -9.99 8.00 -14.51
C MET A 76 -10.37 7.47 -15.89
N HIS A 77 -11.49 6.76 -15.98
CA HIS A 77 -12.07 6.32 -17.23
C HIS A 77 -13.58 6.50 -17.16
N GLN A 78 -14.17 7.19 -18.15
CA GLN A 78 -15.61 7.49 -18.19
C GLN A 78 -16.13 8.12 -16.89
N ASP A 79 -15.39 9.10 -16.36
CA ASP A 79 -15.74 9.79 -15.10
C ASP A 79 -15.82 8.87 -13.87
N ALA A 80 -15.16 7.71 -13.93
CA ALA A 80 -15.09 6.75 -12.85
C ALA A 80 -13.64 6.43 -12.49
N MET A 81 -13.40 6.19 -11.20
CA MET A 81 -12.15 5.65 -10.65
C MET A 81 -12.45 4.45 -9.75
N PHE A 82 -11.54 3.48 -9.73
CA PHE A 82 -11.66 2.30 -8.88
C PHE A 82 -10.58 2.30 -7.80
N VAL A 83 -11.02 2.17 -6.55
CA VAL A 83 -10.14 2.02 -5.38
C VAL A 83 -10.41 0.65 -4.77
N LYS A 84 -9.37 -0.17 -4.68
CA LYS A 84 -9.41 -1.47 -4.04
C LYS A 84 -8.89 -1.36 -2.61
N PHE A 85 -9.61 -1.96 -1.66
CA PHE A 85 -9.18 -2.13 -0.28
C PHE A 85 -8.92 -3.61 -0.01
N GLU A 86 -7.74 -3.90 0.53
CA GLU A 86 -7.35 -5.24 0.98
C GLU A 86 -7.04 -5.17 2.48
N VAL A 87 -7.67 -6.04 3.26
CA VAL A 87 -7.44 -6.15 4.70
C VAL A 87 -6.93 -7.55 5.00
N PHE A 88 -5.73 -7.66 5.55
CA PHE A 88 -5.05 -8.94 5.71
C PHE A 88 -4.20 -8.99 6.99
N PRO A 89 -3.93 -10.18 7.55
CA PRO A 89 -3.14 -10.31 8.77
C PRO A 89 -1.73 -9.74 8.61
N ILE A 90 -1.22 -9.12 9.68
CA ILE A 90 0.18 -8.65 9.74
C ILE A 90 1.18 -9.77 9.44
N ALA A 91 0.92 -10.99 9.93
CA ALA A 91 1.78 -12.14 9.68
C ALA A 91 1.93 -12.46 8.18
N GLU A 92 0.86 -12.28 7.40
CA GLU A 92 0.89 -12.46 5.93
C GLU A 92 1.75 -11.39 5.27
N ALA A 93 1.64 -10.13 5.72
CA ALA A 93 2.48 -9.03 5.26
C ALA A 93 3.97 -9.27 5.51
N GLU A 94 4.31 -9.76 6.70
CA GLU A 94 5.69 -10.07 7.10
C GLU A 94 6.27 -11.25 6.29
N LEU A 95 5.45 -12.22 5.88
CA LEU A 95 5.87 -13.29 4.97
C LEU A 95 6.16 -12.74 3.56
N LEU A 96 5.28 -11.88 3.02
CA LEU A 96 5.45 -11.25 1.72
C LEU A 96 6.72 -10.37 1.67
N GLY A 97 6.92 -9.53 2.70
CA GLY A 97 8.12 -8.68 2.81
C GLY A 97 9.42 -9.49 2.80
N ARG A 98 9.48 -10.57 3.60
CA ARG A 98 10.64 -11.48 3.63
C ARG A 98 10.93 -12.14 2.28
N ASN A 99 9.89 -12.49 1.53
CA ASN A 99 10.04 -13.11 0.21
C ASN A 99 10.56 -12.12 -0.83
N MET A 100 10.10 -10.87 -0.79
CA MET A 100 10.59 -9.79 -1.65
C MET A 100 12.07 -9.50 -1.39
N GLU A 101 12.48 -9.35 -0.13
CA GLU A 101 13.89 -9.15 0.24
C GLU A 101 14.79 -10.29 -0.23
N LYS A 102 14.33 -11.55 -0.13
CA LYS A 102 15.06 -12.71 -0.64
C LYS A 102 15.21 -12.65 -2.17
N SER A 103 14.18 -12.23 -2.89
CA SER A 103 14.21 -12.11 -4.35
C SER A 103 15.16 -11.01 -4.82
N GLU A 104 15.21 -9.88 -4.12
CA GLU A 104 16.13 -8.78 -4.41
C GLU A 104 17.58 -9.15 -4.13
N LYS A 105 17.84 -9.85 -3.01
CA LYS A 105 19.17 -10.40 -2.70
C LYS A 105 19.65 -11.37 -3.78
N LYS A 106 18.77 -12.23 -4.30
CA LYS A 106 19.09 -13.15 -5.41
C LYS A 106 19.36 -12.41 -6.73
N LYS A 107 18.63 -11.35 -7.05
CA LYS A 107 18.90 -10.49 -8.22
C LYS A 107 20.26 -9.79 -8.12
N LYS A 108 20.63 -9.28 -6.94
CA LYS A 108 21.92 -8.61 -6.73
C LYS A 108 23.12 -9.57 -6.80
N GLN A 109 22.95 -10.84 -6.41
CA GLN A 109 24.01 -11.85 -6.52
C GLN A 109 24.29 -12.33 -7.95
N HIS A 110 23.33 -12.18 -8.86
CA HIS A 110 23.48 -12.56 -10.27
C HIS A 110 23.63 -11.36 -11.22
N ALA A 111 23.67 -10.13 -10.71
CA ALA A 111 23.95 -8.95 -11.51
C ALA A 111 25.47 -8.87 -11.75
N SER A 112 25.90 -9.07 -13.01
CA SER A 112 27.27 -8.79 -13.42
C SER A 112 27.62 -7.32 -13.15
N PRO A 113 28.84 -6.99 -12.70
CA PRO A 113 29.23 -5.61 -12.44
C PRO A 113 29.15 -4.80 -13.73
N VAL A 114 28.32 -3.75 -13.72
CA VAL A 114 28.28 -2.76 -14.79
C VAL A 114 29.57 -1.94 -14.67
N VAL A 115 30.49 -2.13 -15.63
CA VAL A 115 31.70 -1.30 -15.74
C VAL A 115 31.26 0.09 -16.15
N SER A 116 31.39 1.05 -15.24
CA SER A 116 31.16 2.47 -15.51
C SER A 116 32.23 2.97 -16.48
N THR A 117 31.86 3.22 -17.73
CA THR A 117 32.70 4.00 -18.64
C THR A 117 32.54 5.48 -18.27
N ASN A 118 33.54 6.03 -17.59
CA ASN A 118 33.64 7.47 -17.35
C ASN A 118 33.72 8.19 -18.70
N TYR A 119 32.77 9.09 -18.97
CA TYR A 119 32.90 10.06 -20.05
C TYR A 119 33.97 11.07 -19.64
N GLN A 120 35.15 10.93 -20.24
CA GLN A 120 36.21 11.92 -20.21
C GLN A 120 35.92 12.99 -21.27
N ASP A 121 36.18 14.23 -20.85
CA ASP A 121 36.15 15.50 -21.57
C ASP A 121 36.60 15.42 -23.03
N TYR A 122 35.94 16.19 -23.89
CA TYR A 122 36.50 16.67 -25.16
C TYR A 122 35.74 17.94 -25.61
N PRO A 123 36.40 18.81 -26.39
CA PRO A 123 37.06 20.05 -25.95
C PRO A 123 36.18 21.31 -26.02
#